data_AF-A0A2J6X7N8-F1
#
_entry.id   AF-A0A2J6X7N8-F1
#
_cell.length_a   1.000
_cell.length_b   1.000
_cell.length_c   1.000
_cell.angle_alpha   90.00
_cell.angle_beta   90.00
_cell.angle_gamma   90.00
#
_symmetry.space_group_name_H-M   'P 1'
#
loop_
_entity.id
_entity.type
_entity.pdbx_description
1 polymer ?
#
loop_
_entity_poly.entity_id
_entity_poly.type
_entity_poly.pdbx_seq_one_letter_code
_entity_poly.pdbx_strand_id
1 'polypeptide(L)'
;MNINRVEKIIRMHLEGYSHRKIADIVGLSHTSVDDVISGWRNGKYEIYREAIPMEEEMIELAKYRRDKNIDTETLSNVLLLSTILKNLGLDVENVLNVAQYSKNMPADERNTFLESARIAFDDLKKENMTYRDLSQLISKKEVEEKELQERIEDLKKQEIEINERIRKLHEDEKIAEEKLKKLDEEIKEKEKILREKAESIAIGEKYERARKDLGMKDNEFLKLIKNAADAGFDLNTILKLDALETYVRRNNITTEKLERIVKGMEDLETHGIK
;
A
#
# COMPACT_ATOMS: atom_id res chain seq x y z
N MET A 1 -11.32 20.17 -90.47
CA MET A 1 -10.20 20.79 -89.74
C MET A 1 -9.50 19.71 -88.93
N ASN A 2 -8.16 19.73 -88.82
CA ASN A 2 -7.41 18.71 -88.06
C ASN A 2 -7.74 18.80 -86.56
N ILE A 3 -7.98 17.67 -85.90
CA ILE A 3 -8.34 17.61 -84.48
C ILE A 3 -7.28 18.23 -83.57
N ASN A 4 -5.99 18.10 -83.92
CA ASN A 4 -4.88 18.73 -83.19
C ASN A 4 -4.93 20.27 -83.27
N ARG A 5 -5.52 20.82 -84.33
CA ARG A 5 -5.75 22.28 -84.45
C ARG A 5 -6.96 22.74 -83.64
N VAL A 6 -8.03 21.94 -83.61
CA VAL A 6 -9.21 22.19 -82.74
C VAL A 6 -8.79 22.21 -81.28
N GLU A 7 -8.07 21.18 -80.84
CA GLU A 7 -7.51 21.08 -79.48
C GLU A 7 -6.65 22.29 -79.13
N LYS A 8 -5.73 22.68 -80.02
CA LYS A 8 -4.85 23.83 -79.79
C LYS A 8 -5.64 25.13 -79.64
N ILE A 9 -6.70 25.33 -80.43
CA ILE A 9 -7.58 26.51 -80.33
C ILE A 9 -8.30 26.53 -78.97
N ILE A 10 -8.94 25.41 -78.59
CA ILE A 10 -9.68 25.30 -77.33
C ILE A 10 -8.74 25.49 -76.13
N ARG A 11 -7.56 24.86 -76.14
CA ARG A 11 -6.58 24.99 -75.06
C ARG A 11 -6.10 26.44 -74.91
N MET A 12 -5.73 27.10 -76.00
CA MET A 12 -5.28 28.50 -75.95
C MET A 12 -6.40 29.46 -75.53
N HIS A 13 -7.64 29.16 -75.90
CA HIS A 13 -8.80 29.89 -75.42
C HIS A 13 -8.95 29.77 -73.90
N LEU A 14 -8.88 28.55 -73.36
CA LEU A 14 -8.89 28.28 -71.91
C LEU A 14 -7.67 28.87 -71.19
N GLU A 15 -6.52 29.00 -71.86
CA GLU A 15 -5.34 29.74 -71.37
C GLU A 15 -5.56 31.28 -71.39
N GLY A 16 -6.73 31.78 -71.79
CA GLY A 16 -7.10 33.19 -71.77
C GLY A 16 -6.42 34.05 -72.84
N TYR A 17 -6.06 33.45 -73.99
CA TYR A 17 -5.60 34.21 -75.16
C TYR A 17 -6.78 34.80 -75.94
N SER A 18 -6.62 35.99 -76.50
CA SER A 18 -7.62 36.58 -77.39
C SER A 18 -7.72 35.80 -78.71
N HIS A 19 -8.91 35.74 -79.31
CA HIS A 19 -9.13 34.98 -80.55
C HIS A 19 -8.21 35.44 -81.69
N ARG A 20 -7.89 36.74 -81.78
CA ARG A 20 -6.89 37.27 -82.72
C ARG A 20 -5.50 36.66 -82.51
N LYS A 21 -5.04 36.60 -81.26
CA LYS A 21 -3.74 36.01 -80.93
C LYS A 21 -3.70 34.51 -81.19
N ILE A 22 -4.81 33.81 -80.98
CA ILE A 22 -4.94 32.38 -81.32
C ILE A 22 -4.88 32.21 -82.86
N ALA A 23 -5.60 33.05 -83.59
CA ALA A 23 -5.64 33.04 -85.06
C ALA A 23 -4.23 33.23 -85.66
N ASP A 24 -3.46 34.20 -85.14
CA ASP A 24 -2.07 34.45 -85.53
C ASP A 24 -1.17 33.24 -85.29
N ILE A 25 -1.31 32.57 -84.14
CA ILE A 25 -0.46 31.42 -83.74
C ILE A 25 -0.82 30.13 -84.47
N VAL A 26 -2.09 29.95 -84.85
CA VAL A 26 -2.57 28.74 -85.53
C VAL A 26 -2.59 28.92 -87.06
N GLY A 27 -2.41 30.15 -87.56
CA GLY A 27 -2.41 30.48 -88.99
C GLY A 27 -3.81 30.38 -89.61
N LEU A 28 -4.82 30.87 -88.89
CA LEU A 28 -6.23 30.87 -89.32
C LEU A 28 -6.80 32.30 -89.28
N SER A 29 -7.98 32.49 -89.87
CA SER A 29 -8.72 33.74 -89.65
C SER A 29 -9.35 33.75 -88.26
N HIS A 30 -9.55 34.95 -87.71
CA HIS A 30 -10.26 35.15 -86.45
C HIS A 30 -11.66 34.50 -86.47
N THR A 31 -12.39 34.61 -87.59
CA THR A 31 -13.72 34.01 -87.75
C THR A 31 -13.68 32.49 -87.63
N SER A 32 -12.65 31.84 -88.20
CA SER A 32 -12.49 30.39 -88.06
C SER A 32 -12.15 29.95 -86.63
N VAL A 33 -11.51 30.80 -85.83
CA VAL A 33 -11.30 30.54 -84.40
C VAL A 33 -12.62 30.68 -83.62
N ASP A 34 -13.42 31.70 -83.92
CA ASP A 34 -14.74 31.93 -83.29
C ASP A 34 -15.71 30.78 -83.58
N ASP A 35 -15.73 30.27 -84.82
CA ASP A 35 -16.56 29.13 -85.22
C ASP A 35 -16.21 27.86 -84.42
N VAL A 36 -14.94 27.70 -84.08
CA VAL A 36 -14.43 26.52 -83.35
C VAL A 36 -14.77 26.62 -81.88
N ILE A 37 -14.58 27.78 -81.27
CA ILE A 37 -14.95 28.02 -79.87
C ILE A 37 -16.47 27.94 -79.70
N SER A 38 -17.23 28.54 -80.60
CA SER A 38 -18.70 28.45 -80.60
C SER A 38 -19.19 27.02 -80.84
N GLY A 39 -18.55 26.30 -81.77
CA GLY A 39 -18.82 24.88 -81.99
C GLY A 39 -18.54 24.03 -80.74
N TRP A 40 -17.44 24.29 -80.04
CA TRP A 40 -17.11 23.65 -78.77
C TRP A 40 -18.14 23.91 -77.68
N ARG A 41 -18.49 25.19 -77.42
CA ARG A 41 -19.53 25.57 -76.46
C ARG A 41 -20.88 24.91 -76.74
N ASN A 42 -21.21 24.70 -78.01
CA ASN A 42 -22.42 24.01 -78.45
C ASN A 42 -22.30 22.47 -78.42
N GLY A 43 -21.20 21.92 -77.91
CA GLY A 43 -20.99 20.49 -77.75
C GLY A 43 -20.65 19.72 -79.03
N LYS A 44 -20.19 20.41 -80.10
CA LYS A 44 -19.77 19.78 -81.37
C LYS A 44 -18.56 18.85 -81.22
N TYR A 45 -17.76 19.04 -80.16
CA TYR A 45 -16.56 18.26 -79.88
C TYR A 45 -16.71 17.53 -78.54
N GLU A 46 -17.21 16.28 -78.60
CA GLU A 46 -17.58 15.50 -77.40
C GLU A 46 -16.43 15.35 -76.38
N ILE A 47 -15.20 15.17 -76.86
CA ILE A 47 -13.99 14.99 -76.03
C ILE A 47 -13.65 16.18 -75.12
N TYR A 48 -14.24 17.36 -75.34
CA TYR A 48 -14.00 18.56 -74.53
C TYR A 48 -15.27 19.09 -73.86
N ARG A 49 -16.38 18.33 -73.89
CA ARG A 49 -17.67 18.80 -73.36
C ARG A 49 -17.60 19.09 -71.86
N GLU A 50 -16.82 18.32 -71.11
CA GLU A 50 -16.67 18.47 -69.66
C GLU A 50 -15.98 19.79 -69.25
N ALA A 51 -15.21 20.41 -70.15
CA ALA A 51 -14.54 21.67 -69.88
C ALA A 51 -15.43 22.90 -70.08
N ILE A 52 -16.58 22.76 -70.76
CA ILE A 52 -17.48 23.89 -71.08
C ILE A 52 -18.02 24.57 -69.81
N PRO A 53 -18.53 23.85 -68.79
CA PRO A 53 -19.06 24.50 -67.57
C PRO A 53 -18.00 25.28 -66.80
N MET A 54 -16.72 24.94 -66.94
CA MET A 54 -15.60 25.56 -66.23
C MET A 54 -14.86 26.60 -67.09
N GLU A 55 -15.42 26.98 -68.24
CA GLU A 55 -14.73 27.82 -69.23
C GLU A 55 -14.28 29.16 -68.63
N GLU A 56 -15.22 29.90 -68.02
CA GLU A 56 -14.93 31.22 -67.46
C GLU A 56 -13.91 31.12 -66.32
N GLU A 57 -14.08 30.13 -65.44
CA GLU A 57 -13.21 29.88 -64.28
C GLU A 57 -11.77 29.53 -64.73
N MET A 58 -11.63 28.69 -65.77
CA MET A 58 -10.33 28.35 -66.35
C MET A 58 -9.63 29.58 -66.96
N ILE A 59 -10.39 30.42 -67.68
CA ILE A 59 -9.86 31.65 -68.29
C ILE A 59 -9.43 32.67 -67.24
N GLU A 60 -10.25 32.88 -66.21
CA GLU A 60 -9.93 33.78 -65.11
C GLU A 60 -8.70 33.30 -64.33
N LEU A 61 -8.63 32.00 -64.04
CA LEU A 61 -7.48 31.38 -63.38
C LEU A 61 -6.21 31.52 -64.21
N ALA A 62 -6.30 31.33 -65.53
CA ALA A 62 -5.17 31.49 -66.45
C ALA A 62 -4.68 32.95 -66.53
N LYS A 63 -5.61 33.92 -66.55
CA LYS A 63 -5.28 35.35 -66.49
C LYS A 63 -4.62 35.71 -65.17
N TYR A 64 -5.22 35.32 -64.05
CA TYR A 64 -4.69 35.57 -62.71
C TYR A 64 -3.27 35.01 -62.54
N ARG A 65 -3.04 33.77 -63.00
CA ARG A 65 -1.71 33.15 -63.01
C ARG A 65 -0.70 33.96 -63.82
N ARG A 66 -1.07 34.42 -65.02
CA ARG A 66 -0.19 35.22 -65.88
C ARG A 66 0.15 36.56 -65.24
N ASP A 67 -0.86 37.25 -64.71
CA ASP A 67 -0.71 38.57 -64.08
C ASP A 67 0.15 38.52 -62.81
N LYS A 68 0.08 37.40 -62.09
CA LYS A 68 0.88 37.16 -60.87
C LYS A 68 2.17 36.39 -61.11
N ASN A 69 2.48 36.05 -62.37
CA ASN A 69 3.65 35.24 -62.74
C ASN A 69 3.73 33.91 -61.99
N ILE A 70 2.60 33.22 -61.83
CA ILE A 70 2.47 31.93 -61.15
C ILE A 70 2.45 30.81 -62.19
N ASP A 71 3.45 29.93 -62.14
CA ASP A 71 3.51 28.74 -62.98
C ASP A 71 2.45 27.68 -62.58
N THR A 72 2.26 26.67 -63.44
CA THR A 72 1.15 25.71 -63.27
C THR A 72 1.39 24.78 -62.09
N GLU A 73 2.66 24.46 -61.85
CA GLU A 73 3.09 23.55 -60.80
C GLU A 73 2.88 24.21 -59.44
N THR A 74 3.29 25.46 -59.28
CA THR A 74 3.05 26.25 -58.06
C THR A 74 1.56 26.35 -57.74
N LEU A 75 0.70 26.66 -58.71
CA LEU A 75 -0.73 26.74 -58.45
C LEU A 75 -1.31 25.38 -58.03
N SER A 76 -0.92 24.32 -58.73
CA SER A 76 -1.38 22.96 -58.43
C SER A 76 -0.96 22.53 -57.02
N ASN A 77 0.27 22.84 -56.63
CA ASN A 77 0.79 22.57 -55.28
C ASN A 77 0.04 23.36 -54.20
N VAL A 78 -0.30 24.63 -54.44
CA VAL A 78 -1.08 25.44 -53.50
C VAL A 78 -2.49 24.90 -53.35
N LEU A 79 -3.15 24.51 -54.44
CA LEU A 79 -4.49 23.92 -54.40
C LEU A 79 -4.49 22.55 -53.70
N LEU A 80 -3.48 21.72 -53.95
CA LEU A 80 -3.30 20.44 -53.28
C LEU A 80 -3.10 20.63 -51.78
N LEU A 81 -2.20 21.54 -51.39
CA LEU A 81 -1.95 21.87 -49.99
C LEU A 81 -3.22 22.40 -49.32
N SER A 82 -3.92 23.35 -49.95
CA SER A 82 -5.20 23.88 -49.44
C SER A 82 -6.23 22.77 -49.20
N THR A 83 -6.32 21.81 -50.13
CA THR A 83 -7.22 20.66 -50.02
C THR A 83 -6.80 19.75 -48.86
N ILE A 84 -5.51 19.47 -48.70
CA ILE A 84 -4.97 18.68 -47.58
C ILE A 84 -5.30 19.34 -46.25
N LEU A 85 -5.06 20.65 -46.12
CA LEU A 85 -5.36 21.39 -44.88
C LEU A 85 -6.84 21.35 -44.54
N LYS A 86 -7.70 21.57 -45.55
CA LYS A 86 -9.16 21.49 -45.38
C LYS A 86 -9.61 20.10 -44.94
N ASN A 87 -9.10 19.04 -45.58
CA ASN A 87 -9.47 17.66 -45.27
C ASN A 87 -9.03 17.22 -43.87
N LEU A 88 -7.89 17.74 -43.40
CA LEU A 88 -7.38 17.48 -42.05
C LEU A 88 -8.04 18.36 -40.98
N GLY A 89 -8.95 19.27 -41.37
CA GLY A 89 -9.56 20.23 -40.44
C GLY A 89 -8.54 21.20 -39.83
N LEU A 90 -7.40 21.39 -40.49
CA LEU A 90 -6.31 22.21 -39.99
C LEU A 90 -6.55 23.67 -40.36
N ASP A 91 -6.43 24.52 -39.36
CA ASP A 91 -6.46 25.96 -39.56
C ASP A 91 -5.19 26.42 -40.31
N VAL A 92 -5.39 27.15 -41.40
CA VAL A 92 -4.33 27.56 -42.33
C VAL A 92 -3.31 28.45 -41.65
N GLU A 93 -3.77 29.37 -40.79
CA GLU A 93 -2.91 30.30 -40.06
C GLU A 93 -2.02 29.55 -39.05
N ASN A 94 -2.60 28.61 -38.30
CA ASN A 94 -1.85 27.76 -37.39
C ASN A 94 -0.82 26.87 -38.10
N VAL A 95 -1.16 26.28 -39.25
CA VAL A 95 -0.20 25.49 -40.03
C VAL A 95 0.94 26.35 -40.54
N LEU A 96 0.63 27.55 -41.04
CA LEU A 96 1.65 28.52 -41.45
C LEU A 96 2.57 28.90 -40.29
N ASN A 97 2.01 29.16 -39.11
CA ASN A 97 2.79 29.49 -37.91
C ASN A 97 3.74 28.34 -37.54
N VAL A 98 3.25 27.10 -37.53
CA VAL A 98 4.08 25.91 -37.25
C VAL A 98 5.14 25.71 -38.33
N ALA A 99 4.80 25.88 -39.61
CA ALA A 99 5.72 25.77 -40.73
C ALA A 99 6.79 26.87 -40.71
N GLN A 100 6.44 28.10 -40.34
CA GLN A 100 7.39 29.20 -40.19
C GLN A 100 8.31 28.97 -38.98
N TYR A 101 7.74 28.51 -37.86
CA TYR A 101 8.51 28.17 -36.67
C TYR A 101 9.55 27.07 -36.98
N SER A 102 9.13 26.02 -37.69
CA SER A 102 10.02 24.92 -38.09
C SER A 102 10.98 25.27 -39.22
N LYS A 103 10.63 26.23 -40.11
CA LYS A 103 11.55 26.73 -41.15
C LYS A 103 12.76 27.45 -40.57
N ASN A 104 12.57 28.16 -39.45
CA ASN A 104 13.63 28.92 -38.80
C ASN A 104 14.50 28.08 -37.83
N MET A 105 14.16 26.81 -37.63
CA MET A 105 14.96 25.88 -36.82
C MET A 105 16.13 25.30 -37.62
N PRO A 106 17.30 25.12 -36.97
CA PRO A 106 18.34 24.23 -37.46
C PRO A 106 17.77 22.85 -37.80
N ALA A 107 18.34 22.19 -38.82
CA ALA A 107 17.81 20.91 -39.31
C ALA A 107 17.71 19.83 -38.22
N ASP A 108 18.70 19.79 -37.33
CA ASP A 108 18.80 18.80 -36.26
C ASP A 108 17.71 19.02 -35.19
N GLU A 109 17.47 20.27 -34.81
CA GLU A 109 16.40 20.66 -33.88
C GLU A 109 15.02 20.41 -34.48
N ARG A 110 14.83 20.75 -35.76
CA ARG A 110 13.57 20.49 -36.48
C ARG A 110 13.26 18.99 -36.53
N ASN A 111 14.25 18.17 -36.86
CA ASN A 111 14.06 16.71 -36.94
C ASN A 111 13.72 16.14 -35.56
N THR A 112 14.39 16.62 -34.51
CA THR A 112 14.11 16.21 -33.12
C THR A 112 12.69 16.61 -32.71
N PHE A 113 12.27 17.83 -33.03
CA PHE A 113 10.91 18.32 -32.76
C PHE A 113 9.85 17.48 -33.49
N LEU A 114 10.03 17.22 -34.79
CA LEU A 114 9.10 16.43 -35.58
C LEU A 114 8.99 14.99 -35.09
N GLU A 115 10.11 14.36 -34.73
CA GLU A 115 10.11 13.00 -34.19
C GLU A 115 9.42 12.96 -32.81
N SER A 116 9.68 13.95 -31.95
CA SER A 116 9.03 14.08 -30.64
C SER A 116 7.52 14.29 -30.77
N ALA A 117 7.11 15.15 -31.71
CA ALA A 117 5.70 15.36 -32.02
C ALA A 117 5.06 14.07 -32.55
N ARG A 118 5.74 13.33 -33.43
CA ARG A 118 5.25 12.04 -33.94
C ARG A 118 5.04 11.04 -32.82
N ILE A 119 6.02 10.87 -31.93
CA ILE A 119 5.92 9.97 -30.78
C ILE A 119 4.73 10.36 -29.90
N ALA A 120 4.59 11.65 -29.59
CA ALA A 120 3.46 12.15 -28.79
C ALA A 120 2.10 11.88 -29.45
N PHE A 121 1.99 12.06 -30.77
CA PHE A 121 0.78 11.73 -31.52
C PHE A 121 0.49 10.22 -31.56
N ASP A 122 1.52 9.39 -31.74
CA ASP A 122 1.37 7.93 -31.76
C ASP A 122 0.93 7.40 -30.39
N ASP A 123 1.47 7.95 -29.30
CA ASP A 123 1.09 7.57 -27.94
C ASP A 123 -0.32 8.05 -27.59
N LEU A 124 -0.69 9.27 -27.97
CA LEU A 124 -2.08 9.76 -27.89
C LEU A 124 -3.05 8.85 -28.63
N LYS A 125 -2.67 8.39 -29.83
CA LYS A 125 -3.50 7.50 -30.64
C LYS A 125 -3.65 6.12 -30.01
N LYS A 126 -2.59 5.57 -29.40
CA LYS A 126 -2.65 4.29 -28.67
C LYS A 126 -3.62 4.37 -27.48
N GLU A 127 -3.58 5.48 -26.74
CA GLU A 127 -4.44 5.74 -25.59
C GLU A 127 -5.85 6.22 -25.99
N ASN A 128 -6.14 6.30 -27.30
CA ASN A 128 -7.40 6.80 -27.85
C ASN A 128 -7.81 8.17 -27.28
N MET A 129 -6.83 9.06 -27.11
CA MET A 129 -6.97 10.37 -26.50
C MET A 129 -6.70 11.48 -27.51
N THR A 130 -7.40 12.61 -27.36
CA THR A 130 -7.08 13.82 -28.12
C THR A 130 -6.07 14.68 -27.35
N TYR A 131 -5.36 15.56 -28.07
CA TYR A 131 -4.44 16.51 -27.45
C TYR A 131 -5.14 17.45 -26.44
N ARG A 132 -6.43 17.76 -26.65
CA ARG A 132 -7.23 18.55 -25.69
C ARG A 132 -7.45 17.80 -24.38
N ASP A 133 -7.59 16.47 -24.43
CA ASP A 133 -7.82 15.64 -23.25
C ASP A 133 -6.54 15.47 -22.42
N LEU A 134 -5.37 15.53 -23.06
CA LEU A 134 -4.07 15.38 -22.39
C LEU A 134 -3.86 16.45 -21.31
N SER A 135 -4.17 17.71 -21.60
CA SER A 135 -4.03 18.80 -20.62
C SER A 135 -4.94 18.62 -19.42
N GLN A 136 -6.18 18.17 -19.64
CA GLN A 136 -7.11 17.90 -18.54
C GLN A 136 -6.68 16.67 -17.72
N LEU A 137 -6.16 15.64 -18.39
CA LEU A 137 -5.64 14.45 -17.74
C LEU A 137 -4.44 14.76 -16.86
N ILE A 138 -3.50 15.59 -17.34
CA ILE A 138 -2.34 16.04 -16.56
C ILE A 138 -2.82 16.76 -15.30
N SER A 139 -3.69 17.76 -15.42
CA SER A 139 -4.21 18.48 -14.25
C SER A 139 -4.95 17.56 -13.27
N LYS A 140 -5.71 16.58 -13.77
CA LYS A 140 -6.38 15.59 -12.92
C LYS A 140 -5.36 14.71 -12.18
N LYS A 141 -4.32 14.25 -12.88
CA LYS A 141 -3.27 13.40 -12.32
C LYS A 141 -2.42 14.13 -11.28
N GLU A 142 -2.13 15.41 -11.49
CA GLU A 142 -1.44 16.26 -10.51
C GLU A 142 -2.26 16.42 -9.22
N VAL A 143 -3.59 16.57 -9.35
CA VAL A 143 -4.49 16.61 -8.18
C VAL A 143 -4.50 15.26 -7.46
N GLU A 144 -4.66 14.15 -8.18
CA GLU A 144 -4.62 12.79 -7.61
C GLU A 144 -3.28 12.51 -6.90
N GLU A 145 -2.16 12.93 -7.49
CA GLU A 145 -0.82 12.77 -6.89
C GLU A 145 -0.72 13.54 -5.56
N LYS A 146 -1.20 14.78 -5.53
CA LYS A 146 -1.17 15.60 -4.32
C LYS A 146 -2.02 15.00 -3.20
N GLU A 147 -3.24 14.53 -3.52
CA GLU A 147 -4.10 13.86 -2.55
C GLU A 147 -3.45 12.59 -1.98
N LEU A 148 -2.78 11.80 -2.83
CA LEU A 148 -2.03 10.63 -2.39
C LEU A 148 -0.84 10.98 -1.50
N GLN A 149 -0.10 12.05 -1.82
CA GLN A 149 0.99 12.53 -0.98
C GLN A 149 0.49 12.94 0.41
N GLU A 150 -0.59 13.71 0.49
CA GLU A 150 -1.22 14.10 1.76
C GLU A 150 -1.65 12.87 2.57
N ARG A 151 -2.24 11.85 1.90
CA ARG A 151 -2.64 10.60 2.55
C ARG A 151 -1.44 9.80 3.07
N ILE A 152 -0.33 9.77 2.34
CA ILE A 152 0.91 9.11 2.79
C ILE A 152 1.45 9.78 4.05
N GLU A 153 1.45 11.12 4.11
CA GLU A 153 1.90 11.85 5.31
C GLU A 153 1.01 11.59 6.53
N ASP A 154 -0.32 11.55 6.33
CA ASP A 154 -1.28 11.20 7.38
C ASP A 154 -1.04 9.78 7.92
N LEU A 155 -0.85 8.80 7.03
CA LEU A 155 -0.54 7.42 7.42
C LEU A 155 0.78 7.30 8.19
N LYS A 156 1.82 8.05 7.81
CA LYS A 156 3.09 8.09 8.56
C LYS A 156 2.90 8.66 9.97
N LYS A 157 2.05 9.68 10.14
CA LYS A 157 1.74 10.22 11.48
C LYS A 157 1.01 9.18 12.33
N GLN A 158 0.03 8.49 11.76
CA GLN A 158 -0.71 7.41 12.44
C GLN A 158 0.21 6.24 12.83
N GLU A 159 1.15 5.86 11.96
CA GLU A 159 2.15 4.84 12.26
C GLU A 159 2.99 5.21 13.49
N ILE A 160 3.46 6.46 13.58
CA ILE A 160 4.22 6.95 14.73
C ILE A 160 3.37 6.88 16.01
N GLU A 161 2.12 7.36 15.96
CA GLU A 161 1.21 7.34 17.12
C GLU A 161 0.92 5.91 17.61
N ILE A 162 0.70 4.98 16.68
CA ILE A 162 0.49 3.56 17.00
C ILE A 162 1.73 2.97 17.65
N ASN A 163 2.92 3.24 17.12
CA ASN A 163 4.18 2.74 17.68
C ASN A 163 4.46 3.29 19.09
N GLU A 164 4.16 4.56 19.36
CA GLU A 164 4.24 5.12 20.70
C GLU A 164 3.26 4.43 21.67
N ARG A 165 2.05 4.11 21.21
CA ARG A 165 1.05 3.40 22.01
C ARG A 165 1.47 1.98 22.34
N ILE A 166 2.03 1.26 21.37
CA ILE A 166 2.60 -0.09 21.59
C ILE A 166 3.71 -0.04 22.64
N ARG A 167 4.61 0.95 22.55
CA ARG A 167 5.70 1.12 23.52
C ARG A 167 5.17 1.34 24.94
N LYS A 168 4.17 2.20 25.12
CA LYS A 168 3.54 2.44 26.43
C LYS A 168 2.90 1.17 26.99
N LEU A 169 2.20 0.39 26.16
CA LEU A 169 1.59 -0.86 26.58
C LEU A 169 2.63 -1.90 27.04
N HIS A 170 3.78 -1.99 26.39
CA HIS A 170 4.87 -2.85 26.85
C HIS A 170 5.51 -2.39 28.17
N GLU A 171 5.61 -1.08 28.39
CA GLU A 171 6.06 -0.55 29.68
C GLU A 171 5.06 -0.89 30.80
N ASP A 172 3.76 -0.75 30.54
CA ASP A 172 2.69 -1.13 31.47
C ASP A 172 2.66 -2.63 31.76
N GLU A 173 2.84 -3.48 30.74
CA GLU A 173 2.95 -4.94 30.85
C GLU A 173 4.10 -5.33 31.80
N LYS A 174 5.28 -4.74 31.60
CA LYS A 174 6.44 -5.00 32.45
C LYS A 174 6.19 -4.60 33.91
N ILE A 175 5.56 -3.45 34.14
CA ILE A 175 5.19 -3.00 35.49
C ILE A 175 4.21 -3.98 36.14
N ALA A 176 3.24 -4.50 35.39
CA ALA A 176 2.28 -5.48 35.88
C ALA A 176 2.95 -6.81 36.24
N GLU A 177 3.88 -7.31 35.42
CA GLU A 177 4.65 -8.52 35.71
C GLU A 177 5.50 -8.38 36.97
N GLU A 178 6.17 -7.24 37.17
CA GLU A 178 6.95 -6.98 38.38
C GLU A 178 6.07 -6.95 39.64
N LYS A 179 4.86 -6.41 39.54
CA LYS A 179 3.88 -6.43 40.64
C LYS A 179 3.40 -7.84 40.95
N LEU A 180 3.12 -8.66 39.92
CA LEU A 180 2.72 -10.06 40.11
C LEU A 180 3.80 -10.87 40.82
N LYS A 181 5.07 -10.71 40.44
CA LYS A 181 6.19 -11.40 41.12
C LYS A 181 6.26 -11.06 42.61
N LYS A 182 6.10 -9.77 42.95
CA LYS A 182 6.07 -9.33 44.36
C LYS A 182 4.89 -9.91 45.13
N LEU A 183 3.71 -9.96 44.51
CA LEU A 183 2.52 -10.57 45.11
C LEU A 183 2.70 -12.07 45.33
N ASP A 184 3.29 -12.78 44.36
CA ASP A 184 3.58 -14.21 44.50
C ASP A 184 4.57 -14.50 45.64
N GLU A 185 5.59 -13.65 45.82
CA GLU A 185 6.51 -13.73 46.94
C GLU A 185 5.81 -13.49 48.28
N GLU A 186 4.95 -12.47 48.37
CA GLU A 186 4.16 -12.19 49.57
C GLU A 186 3.20 -13.34 49.90
N ILE A 187 2.49 -13.89 48.90
CA ILE A 187 1.59 -15.04 49.07
C ILE A 187 2.36 -16.23 49.66
N LYS A 188 3.53 -16.58 49.09
CA LYS A 188 4.35 -17.69 49.59
C LYS A 188 4.78 -17.48 51.04
N GLU A 189 5.15 -16.25 51.41
CA GLU A 189 5.50 -15.92 52.80
C GLU A 189 4.30 -16.09 53.74
N LYS A 190 3.12 -15.59 53.34
CA LYS A 190 1.89 -15.74 54.13
C LYS A 190 1.45 -17.19 54.26
N GLU A 191 1.56 -17.99 53.20
CA GLU A 191 1.27 -19.44 53.23
C GLU A 191 2.18 -20.19 54.21
N LYS A 192 3.48 -19.84 54.23
CA LYS A 192 4.43 -20.40 55.20
C LYS A 192 4.02 -20.07 56.64
N ILE A 193 3.74 -18.79 56.92
CA ILE A 193 3.29 -18.35 58.25
C ILE A 193 1.99 -19.04 58.65
N LEU A 194 1.06 -19.20 57.71
CA LEU A 194 -0.22 -19.86 57.95
C LEU A 194 -0.03 -21.34 58.31
N ARG A 195 0.90 -22.03 57.62
CA ARG A 195 1.26 -23.42 57.95
C ARG A 195 1.86 -23.54 59.35
N GLU A 196 2.83 -22.68 59.68
CA GLU A 196 3.46 -22.65 61.01
C GLU A 196 2.41 -22.41 62.13
N LYS A 197 1.46 -21.49 61.90
CA LYS A 197 0.36 -21.24 62.83
C LYS A 197 -0.58 -22.44 62.96
N ALA A 198 -0.94 -23.09 61.84
CA ALA A 198 -1.80 -24.27 61.86
C ALA A 198 -1.14 -25.43 62.63
N GLU A 199 0.17 -25.64 62.45
CA GLU A 199 0.93 -26.63 63.22
C GLU A 199 0.95 -26.30 64.72
N SER A 200 1.18 -25.03 65.07
CA SER A 200 1.14 -24.57 66.47
C SER A 200 -0.23 -24.76 67.12
N ILE A 201 -1.31 -24.44 66.40
CA ILE A 201 -2.69 -24.69 66.86
C ILE A 201 -2.93 -26.18 67.06
N ALA A 202 -2.56 -27.03 66.10
CA ALA A 202 -2.74 -28.48 66.20
C ALA A 202 -1.99 -29.08 67.40
N ILE A 203 -0.80 -28.56 67.72
CA ILE A 203 -0.06 -28.90 68.94
C ILE A 203 -0.84 -28.45 70.17
N GLY A 204 -1.29 -27.20 70.23
CA GLY A 204 -2.10 -26.66 71.33
C GLY A 204 -3.38 -27.46 71.59
N GLU A 205 -4.09 -27.86 70.54
CA GLU A 205 -5.29 -28.70 70.64
C GLU A 205 -5.00 -30.11 71.16
N LYS A 206 -3.83 -30.68 70.86
CA LYS A 206 -3.39 -31.96 71.45
C LYS A 206 -3.13 -31.81 72.95
N TYR A 207 -2.44 -30.75 73.35
CA TYR A 207 -2.21 -30.44 74.77
C TYR A 207 -3.52 -30.22 75.52
N GLU A 208 -4.44 -29.44 74.95
CA GLU A 208 -5.72 -29.12 75.58
C GLU A 208 -6.61 -30.37 75.73
N ARG A 209 -6.61 -31.26 74.73
CA ARG A 209 -7.28 -32.56 74.86
C ARG A 209 -6.70 -33.40 75.98
N ALA A 210 -5.37 -33.59 76.01
CA ALA A 210 -4.71 -34.36 77.06
C ALA A 210 -5.00 -33.80 78.47
N ARG A 211 -4.96 -32.47 78.62
CA ARG A 211 -5.30 -31.80 79.88
C ARG A 211 -6.74 -32.07 80.31
N LYS A 212 -7.71 -31.94 79.40
CA LYS A 212 -9.14 -32.19 79.65
C LYS A 212 -9.41 -33.65 80.01
N ASP A 213 -8.82 -34.59 79.28
CA ASP A 213 -8.99 -36.03 79.51
C ASP A 213 -8.47 -36.44 80.90
N LEU A 214 -7.42 -35.78 81.38
CA LEU A 214 -6.86 -35.98 82.71
C LEU A 214 -7.61 -35.23 83.82
N GLY A 215 -8.59 -34.38 83.48
CA GLY A 215 -9.37 -33.60 84.45
C GLY A 215 -8.57 -32.59 85.26
N MET A 216 -7.39 -32.17 84.76
CA MET A 216 -6.47 -31.31 85.51
C MET A 216 -6.69 -29.83 85.24
N LYS A 217 -6.49 -29.00 86.27
CA LYS A 217 -6.42 -27.54 86.10
C LYS A 217 -5.10 -27.15 85.43
N ASP A 218 -5.10 -26.04 84.68
CA ASP A 218 -3.97 -25.60 83.84
C ASP A 218 -2.66 -25.51 84.64
N ASN A 219 -2.72 -24.93 85.84
CA ASN A 219 -1.54 -24.78 86.71
C ASN A 219 -0.99 -26.11 87.24
N GLU A 220 -1.83 -27.14 87.39
CA GLU A 220 -1.42 -28.47 87.84
C GLU A 220 -0.78 -29.25 86.69
N PHE A 221 -1.41 -29.19 85.52
CA PHE A 221 -0.91 -29.84 84.30
C PHE A 221 0.44 -29.24 83.84
N LEU A 222 0.59 -27.91 83.88
CA LEU A 222 1.86 -27.24 83.58
C LEU A 222 2.96 -27.60 84.58
N LYS A 223 2.64 -27.70 85.87
CA LYS A 223 3.60 -28.18 86.88
C LYS A 223 3.99 -29.63 86.63
N LEU A 224 3.05 -30.50 86.24
CA LEU A 224 3.32 -31.89 85.91
C LEU A 224 4.30 -32.00 84.73
N ILE A 225 4.03 -31.30 83.63
CA ILE A 225 4.91 -31.29 82.44
C ILE A 225 6.28 -30.74 82.80
N LYS A 226 6.33 -29.62 83.54
CA LYS A 226 7.60 -29.01 83.95
C LYS A 226 8.41 -29.94 84.86
N ASN A 227 7.78 -30.55 85.86
CA ASN A 227 8.47 -31.47 86.76
C ASN A 227 8.97 -32.72 86.02
N ALA A 228 8.19 -33.23 85.06
CA ALA A 228 8.62 -34.35 84.23
C ALA A 228 9.83 -33.99 83.35
N ALA A 229 9.81 -32.80 82.73
CA ALA A 229 10.91 -32.29 81.92
C ALA A 229 12.18 -32.01 82.76
N ASP A 230 12.03 -31.33 83.91
CA ASP A 230 13.14 -31.01 84.83
C ASP A 230 13.77 -32.28 85.44
N ALA A 231 12.99 -33.35 85.59
CA ALA A 231 13.46 -34.67 86.03
C ALA A 231 14.05 -35.53 84.89
N GLY A 232 14.11 -35.02 83.66
CA GLY A 232 14.70 -35.71 82.51
C GLY A 232 13.89 -36.89 81.97
N PHE A 233 12.60 -36.99 82.33
CA PHE A 233 11.74 -38.05 81.82
C PHE A 233 11.35 -37.78 80.37
N ASP A 234 11.82 -38.62 79.44
CA ASP A 234 11.29 -38.67 78.08
C ASP A 234 10.02 -39.53 78.01
N LEU A 235 9.29 -39.43 76.88
CA LEU A 235 8.04 -40.18 76.66
C LEU A 235 8.24 -41.70 76.82
N ASN A 236 9.40 -42.22 76.41
CA ASN A 236 9.72 -43.64 76.53
C ASN A 236 9.87 -44.08 77.99
N THR A 237 10.44 -43.23 78.83
CA THR A 237 10.59 -43.51 80.26
C THR A 237 9.24 -43.47 80.96
N ILE A 238 8.37 -42.53 80.59
CA ILE A 238 7.00 -42.46 81.12
C ILE A 238 6.19 -43.71 80.73
N LEU A 239 6.26 -44.14 79.47
CA LEU A 239 5.56 -45.36 79.01
C LEU A 239 6.09 -46.63 79.70
N LYS A 240 7.40 -46.71 79.96
CA LYS A 240 7.98 -47.82 80.73
C LYS A 240 7.52 -47.82 82.19
N LEU A 241 7.38 -46.64 82.80
CA LEU A 241 6.85 -46.50 84.16
C LEU A 241 5.39 -46.92 84.26
N ASP A 242 4.54 -46.56 83.28
CA ASP A 242 3.13 -47.00 83.23
C ASP A 242 3.01 -48.52 83.04
N ALA A 243 3.85 -49.10 82.18
CA ALA A 243 3.94 -50.55 82.02
C ALA A 243 4.40 -51.24 83.32
N LEU A 244 5.37 -50.65 84.04
CA LEU A 244 5.84 -51.13 85.34
C LEU A 244 4.72 -51.05 86.38
N GLU A 245 4.00 -49.92 86.47
CA GLU A 245 2.88 -49.73 87.39
C GLU A 245 1.78 -50.78 87.12
N THR A 246 1.42 -50.98 85.85
CA THR A 246 0.45 -52.00 85.44
C THR A 246 0.91 -53.40 85.83
N TYR A 247 2.19 -53.73 85.64
CA TYR A 247 2.76 -55.02 86.05
C TYR A 247 2.72 -55.19 87.58
N VAL A 248 3.08 -54.15 88.34
CA VAL A 248 3.08 -54.13 89.80
C VAL A 248 1.67 -54.34 90.35
N ARG A 249 0.68 -53.63 89.79
CA ARG A 249 -0.74 -53.80 90.15
C ARG A 249 -1.25 -55.20 89.82
N ARG A 250 -0.96 -55.72 88.62
CA ARG A 250 -1.41 -57.07 88.21
C ARG A 250 -0.81 -58.18 89.08
N ASN A 251 0.41 -57.99 89.58
CA ASN A 251 1.12 -59.00 90.35
C ASN A 251 1.10 -58.73 91.87
N ASN A 252 0.31 -57.76 92.35
CA ASN A 252 0.22 -57.34 93.75
C ASN A 252 1.58 -57.18 94.43
N ILE A 253 2.54 -56.56 93.73
CA ILE A 253 3.89 -56.36 94.27
C ILE A 253 3.84 -55.20 95.26
N THR A 254 4.16 -55.45 96.52
CA THR A 254 4.25 -54.42 97.57
C THR A 254 5.51 -53.58 97.41
N THR A 255 5.49 -52.36 97.95
CA THR A 255 6.63 -51.43 97.91
C THR A 255 7.90 -52.07 98.48
N GLU A 256 7.80 -52.75 99.64
CA GLU A 256 8.92 -53.47 100.27
C GLU A 256 9.48 -54.63 99.42
N LYS A 257 8.67 -55.20 98.53
CA LYS A 257 9.08 -56.28 97.63
C LYS A 257 9.75 -55.71 96.38
N LEU A 258 9.25 -54.59 95.86
CA LEU A 258 9.90 -53.80 94.83
C LEU A 258 11.27 -53.30 95.27
N GLU A 259 11.37 -52.70 96.46
CA GLU A 259 12.65 -52.22 97.01
C GLU A 259 13.67 -53.35 97.17
N ARG A 260 13.22 -54.54 97.58
CA ARG A 260 14.06 -55.74 97.63
C ARG A 260 14.52 -56.20 96.24
N ILE A 261 13.65 -56.13 95.23
CA ILE A 261 14.01 -56.47 93.85
C ILE A 261 15.02 -55.46 93.31
N VAL A 262 14.80 -54.16 93.52
CA VAL A 262 15.71 -53.09 93.07
C VAL A 262 17.06 -53.23 93.76
N LYS A 263 17.12 -53.40 95.08
CA LYS A 263 18.38 -53.68 95.78
C LYS A 263 19.07 -54.94 95.27
N GLY A 264 18.31 -56.00 95.02
CA GLY A 264 18.85 -57.23 94.43
C GLY A 264 19.45 -57.00 93.04
N MET A 265 18.84 -56.14 92.22
CA MET A 265 19.37 -55.76 90.91
C MET A 265 20.62 -54.86 91.03
N GLU A 266 20.62 -53.89 91.93
CA GLU A 266 21.79 -53.04 92.21
C GLU A 266 22.98 -53.86 92.73
N ASP A 267 22.73 -54.85 93.60
CA ASP A 267 23.74 -55.81 94.07
C ASP A 267 24.25 -56.68 92.91
N LEU A 268 23.38 -57.16 92.02
CA LEU A 268 23.81 -57.96 90.85
C LEU A 268 24.65 -57.13 89.86
N GLU A 269 24.24 -55.88 89.59
CA GLU A 269 24.99 -54.97 88.70
C GLU A 269 26.35 -54.59 89.29
N THR A 270 26.43 -54.31 90.59
CA THR A 270 27.72 -54.01 91.27
C THR A 270 28.66 -55.21 91.29
N HIS A 271 28.14 -56.43 91.17
CA HIS A 271 28.92 -57.66 91.00
C HIS A 271 29.15 -58.04 89.52
N GLY A 272 28.84 -57.13 88.58
CA GLY A 272 29.17 -57.26 87.16
C GLY A 272 28.22 -58.17 86.36
N ILE A 273 27.08 -58.54 86.94
CA ILE A 273 26.06 -59.33 86.25
C ILE A 273 25.02 -58.34 85.69
N LYS A 274 25.07 -58.14 84.37
CA LYS A 274 24.10 -57.31 83.63
C LYS A 274 22.88 -58.10 83.20
#